data_AF-A0A0F9IUS0-F1
#
_entry.id   AF-A0A0F9IUS0-F1
#
_cell.length_a   1.000
_cell.length_b   1.000
_cell.length_c   1.000
_cell.angle_alpha   90.00
_cell.angle_beta   90.00
_cell.angle_gamma   90.00
#
_symmetry.space_group_name_H-M   'P 1'
#
loop_
_entity.id
_entity.type
_entity.pdbx_description
1 polymer ?
#
loop_
_entity_poly.entity_id
_entity_poly.type
_entity_poly.pdbx_seq_one_letter_code
_entity_poly.pdbx_strand_id
1 'polypeptide(L)'
;MNMKYNIVLVDLDETLFDSSQRIQEATIDGVINWDIAMDSERVKYDLVIEGAVEAVNKIADMGFIVCYLTGRSHKCYHGTSIALRNAGFPIDIHPNEWLEMRKIDDLRPVEVIKGKVIERFMSHGDKLIVAAVDDDYSGTARDMYLSYDIAHFYDFSGALMQHLESVGMSIYL
;
A
#
# COMPACT_ATOMS: atom_id res chain seq x y z
N MET A 1 25.15 -6.28 14.79
CA MET A 1 24.50 -6.66 13.52
C MET A 1 23.50 -5.56 13.20
N ASN A 2 23.52 -4.98 12.01
CA ASN A 2 22.43 -4.11 11.58
C ASN A 2 21.18 -4.99 11.45
N MET A 3 20.12 -4.70 12.21
CA MET A 3 18.84 -5.36 12.01
C MET A 3 18.33 -4.96 10.62
N LYS A 4 17.97 -5.95 9.81
CA LYS A 4 17.25 -5.72 8.57
C LYS A 4 15.77 -5.63 8.87
N TYR A 5 15.14 -4.57 8.41
CA TYR A 5 13.71 -4.35 8.43
C TYR A 5 13.09 -5.07 7.24
N ASN A 6 12.25 -6.06 7.52
CA ASN A 6 11.45 -6.73 6.49
C ASN A 6 10.18 -5.90 6.24
N ILE A 7 10.00 -5.45 5.01
CA ILE A 7 8.96 -4.52 4.61
C ILE A 7 7.98 -5.25 3.69
N VAL A 8 6.69 -5.07 3.97
CA VAL A 8 5.61 -5.41 3.05
C VAL A 8 5.04 -4.12 2.49
N LEU A 9 5.04 -3.99 1.16
CA LEU A 9 4.40 -2.88 0.48
C LEU A 9 2.91 -3.19 0.32
N VAL A 10 2.04 -2.24 0.61
CA VAL A 10 0.58 -2.44 0.53
C VAL A 10 -0.02 -1.24 -0.21
N ASP A 11 -0.65 -1.47 -1.35
CA ASP A 11 -1.44 -0.45 -2.04
C ASP A 11 -2.74 -0.13 -1.26
N LEU A 12 -3.44 0.93 -1.63
CA LEU A 12 -4.65 1.38 -0.96
C LEU A 12 -5.90 1.19 -1.81
N ASP A 13 -5.93 1.75 -3.02
CA ASP A 13 -7.17 1.86 -3.80
C ASP A 13 -7.45 0.51 -4.45
N GLU A 14 -8.66 -0.01 -4.31
CA GLU A 14 -9.06 -1.37 -4.69
C GLU A 14 -8.28 -2.51 -4.00
N THR A 15 -7.30 -2.18 -3.15
CA THR A 15 -6.53 -3.12 -2.33
C THR A 15 -6.98 -3.15 -0.87
N LEU A 16 -6.98 -2.00 -0.18
CA LEU A 16 -7.50 -1.83 1.19
C LEU A 16 -8.87 -1.15 1.23
N PHE A 17 -9.14 -0.33 0.21
CA PHE A 17 -10.31 0.52 0.13
C PHE A 17 -10.99 0.39 -1.22
N ASP A 18 -12.27 0.08 -1.24
CA ASP A 18 -13.13 0.25 -2.41
C ASP A 18 -13.33 1.76 -2.63
N SER A 19 -12.81 2.26 -3.74
CA SER A 19 -12.86 3.67 -4.11
C SER A 19 -13.99 3.99 -5.08
N SER A 20 -14.83 3.00 -5.43
CA SER A 20 -15.87 3.11 -6.46
C SER A 20 -16.81 4.29 -6.24
N GLN A 21 -17.27 4.51 -5.01
CA GLN A 21 -18.15 5.64 -4.70
C GLN A 21 -17.45 6.99 -4.94
N ARG A 22 -16.21 7.12 -4.48
CA ARG A 22 -15.41 8.33 -4.68
C ARG A 22 -15.18 8.63 -6.16
N ILE A 23 -14.85 7.59 -6.94
CA ILE A 23 -14.66 7.70 -8.39
C ILE A 23 -15.98 8.06 -9.09
N GLN A 24 -17.10 7.47 -8.67
CA GLN A 24 -18.43 7.78 -9.20
C GLN A 24 -18.79 9.25 -8.96
N GLU A 25 -18.60 9.78 -7.75
CA GLU A 25 -18.90 11.18 -7.43
C GLU A 25 -17.98 12.18 -8.16
N ALA A 26 -16.77 11.77 -8.49
CA ALA A 26 -15.82 12.58 -9.24
C ALA A 26 -16.02 12.49 -10.76
N THR A 27 -16.90 11.61 -11.25
CA THR A 27 -17.15 11.43 -12.68
C THR A 27 -18.15 12.45 -13.19
N ILE A 28 -17.74 13.29 -14.14
CA ILE A 28 -18.57 14.32 -14.78
C ILE A 28 -18.61 14.00 -16.27
N ASP A 29 -19.81 13.89 -16.84
CA ASP A 29 -20.03 13.54 -18.25
C ASP A 29 -19.27 12.29 -18.72
N GLY A 30 -19.13 11.29 -17.83
CA GLY A 30 -18.45 10.03 -18.11
C GLY A 30 -16.91 10.08 -18.03
N VAL A 31 -16.33 11.20 -17.59
CA VAL A 31 -14.88 11.36 -17.41
C VAL A 31 -14.58 11.60 -15.93
N ILE A 32 -13.61 10.87 -15.39
CA ILE A 32 -13.15 11.05 -14.00
C ILE A 32 -12.44 12.40 -13.88
N ASN A 33 -12.94 13.28 -13.01
CA ASN A 33 -12.22 14.47 -12.59
C ASN A 33 -11.26 14.11 -11.46
N TRP A 34 -9.99 13.92 -11.80
CA TRP A 34 -8.96 13.51 -10.84
C TRP A 34 -8.67 14.55 -9.76
N ASP A 35 -8.91 15.84 -9.99
CA ASP A 35 -8.78 16.86 -8.95
C ASP A 35 -9.87 16.70 -7.88
N ILE A 36 -11.09 16.32 -8.28
CA ILE A 36 -12.17 15.99 -7.34
C ILE A 36 -11.91 14.65 -6.67
N ALA A 37 -11.54 13.62 -7.44
CA ALA A 37 -11.27 12.28 -6.90
C ALA A 37 -10.11 12.28 -5.90
N MET A 38 -9.15 13.18 -6.07
CA MET A 38 -7.97 13.36 -5.20
C MET A 38 -8.11 14.55 -4.24
N ASP A 39 -9.35 14.93 -3.91
CA ASP A 39 -9.63 15.84 -2.82
C ASP A 39 -9.63 15.05 -1.49
N SER A 40 -8.91 15.55 -0.48
CA SER A 40 -8.87 14.94 0.85
C SER A 40 -10.25 14.74 1.48
N GLU A 41 -11.20 15.63 1.20
CA GLU A 41 -12.57 15.56 1.71
C GLU A 41 -13.38 14.43 1.07
N ARG A 42 -12.92 13.88 -0.06
CA ARG A 42 -13.60 12.80 -0.80
C ARG A 42 -13.11 11.41 -0.39
N VAL A 43 -11.96 11.31 0.28
CA VAL A 43 -11.43 10.02 0.79
C VAL A 43 -12.39 9.37 1.80
N LYS A 44 -13.26 10.15 2.46
CA LYS A 44 -14.27 9.63 3.39
C LYS A 44 -15.34 8.73 2.74
N TYR A 45 -15.44 8.72 1.42
CA TYR A 45 -16.36 7.86 0.67
C TYR A 45 -15.79 6.48 0.37
N ASP A 46 -14.51 6.28 0.65
CA ASP A 46 -13.87 4.98 0.50
C ASP A 46 -14.42 4.00 1.55
N LEU A 47 -14.71 2.77 1.12
CA LEU A 47 -15.15 1.70 2.02
C LEU A 47 -14.00 0.72 2.23
N VAL A 48 -13.78 0.31 3.48
CA VAL A 48 -12.75 -0.69 3.79
C VAL A 48 -13.15 -2.03 3.16
N ILE A 49 -12.21 -2.64 2.43
CA ILE A 49 -12.40 -3.98 1.86
C ILE A 49 -12.43 -5.01 2.99
N GLU A 50 -13.37 -5.95 2.91
CA GLU A 50 -13.56 -6.99 3.95
C GLU A 50 -12.27 -7.80 4.16
N GLY A 51 -11.89 -8.00 5.43
CA GLY A 51 -10.69 -8.75 5.81
C GLY A 51 -9.36 -7.98 5.66
N ALA A 52 -9.34 -6.84 4.98
CA ALA A 52 -8.10 -6.07 4.76
C ALA A 52 -7.43 -5.64 6.07
N VAL A 53 -8.22 -5.13 7.03
CA VAL A 53 -7.71 -4.71 8.35
C VAL A 53 -7.10 -5.86 9.12
N GLU A 54 -7.79 -7.01 9.18
CA GLU A 54 -7.29 -8.21 9.86
C GLU A 54 -5.97 -8.70 9.24
N ALA A 55 -5.92 -8.75 7.91
CA ALA A 55 -4.73 -9.21 7.22
C ALA A 55 -3.53 -8.28 7.42
N VAL A 56 -3.70 -6.96 7.32
CA VAL A 56 -2.61 -6.01 7.55
C VAL A 56 -2.14 -6.02 9.01
N ASN A 57 -3.05 -6.12 9.98
CA ASN A 57 -2.66 -6.26 11.38
C ASN A 57 -1.89 -7.57 11.61
N LYS A 58 -2.29 -8.69 11.00
CA LYS A 58 -1.53 -9.95 11.08
C LYS A 58 -0.11 -9.82 10.52
N ILE A 59 0.08 -9.08 9.42
CA ILE A 59 1.41 -8.77 8.88
C ILE A 59 2.25 -7.98 9.89
N ALA A 60 1.66 -6.95 10.50
CA ALA A 60 2.34 -6.15 11.53
C ALA A 60 2.67 -6.98 12.79
N ASP A 61 1.75 -7.83 13.26
CA ASP A 61 1.92 -8.71 14.42
C ASP A 61 3.05 -9.75 14.21
N MET A 62 3.28 -10.15 12.96
CA MET A 62 4.43 -10.98 12.58
C MET A 62 5.76 -10.23 12.63
N GLY A 63 5.77 -8.93 12.91
CA GLY A 63 6.97 -8.10 13.02
C GLY A 63 7.46 -7.50 11.70
N PHE A 64 6.65 -7.59 10.63
CA PHE A 64 6.94 -6.90 9.38
C PHE A 64 6.57 -5.41 9.49
N ILE A 65 7.35 -4.56 8.82
CA ILE A 65 6.97 -3.16 8.62
C ILE A 65 6.00 -3.08 7.46
N VAL A 66 4.81 -2.54 7.72
CA VAL A 66 3.84 -2.22 6.69
C VAL A 66 4.17 -0.84 6.12
N CYS A 67 4.41 -0.78 4.81
CA CYS A 67 4.53 0.47 4.07
C CYS A 67 3.35 0.60 3.11
N TYR A 68 2.45 1.53 3.41
CA TYR A 68 1.37 1.91 2.53
C TYR A 68 1.95 2.70 1.35
N LEU A 69 1.84 2.17 0.13
CA LEU A 69 2.40 2.76 -1.08
C LEU A 69 1.29 3.01 -2.09
N THR A 70 0.88 4.27 -2.25
CA THR A 70 -0.31 4.62 -3.04
C THR A 70 -0.02 5.61 -4.17
N GLY A 71 -0.80 5.46 -5.25
CA GLY A 71 -0.84 6.44 -6.34
C GLY A 71 -1.52 7.77 -5.99
N ARG A 72 -2.24 7.83 -4.86
CA ARG A 72 -2.92 9.06 -4.40
C ARG A 72 -1.94 10.21 -4.23
N SER A 73 -2.39 11.40 -4.61
CA SER A 73 -1.63 12.64 -4.39
C SER A 73 -1.49 12.94 -2.89
N HIS A 74 -0.36 13.54 -2.51
CA HIS A 74 -0.13 14.03 -1.15
C HIS A 74 -1.14 15.12 -0.72
N LYS A 75 -1.90 15.70 -1.66
CA LYS A 75 -3.09 16.51 -1.35
C LYS A 75 -4.11 15.72 -0.48
N CYS A 76 -4.21 14.41 -0.68
CA CYS A 76 -5.10 13.52 0.08
C CYS A 76 -4.53 13.07 1.42
N TYR A 77 -3.29 13.42 1.78
CA TYR A 77 -2.57 12.81 2.89
C TYR A 77 -3.37 12.80 4.19
N HIS A 78 -3.97 13.94 4.55
CA HIS A 78 -4.74 14.07 5.79
C HIS A 78 -5.96 13.14 5.80
N GLY A 79 -6.75 13.13 4.71
CA GLY A 79 -7.93 12.27 4.59
C GLY A 79 -7.56 10.79 4.58
N THR A 80 -6.51 10.40 3.85
CA THR A 80 -6.01 9.02 3.80
C THR A 80 -5.50 8.54 5.16
N SER A 81 -4.71 9.35 5.87
CA SER A 81 -4.21 9.02 7.20
C SER A 81 -5.35 8.83 8.21
N ILE A 82 -6.36 9.70 8.18
CA ILE A 82 -7.55 9.57 9.03
C ILE A 82 -8.34 8.30 8.67
N ALA A 83 -8.55 8.02 7.39
CA ALA A 83 -9.27 6.83 6.94
C ALA A 83 -8.58 5.54 7.41
N LEU A 84 -7.25 5.45 7.23
CA LEU A 84 -6.44 4.33 7.71
C LEU A 84 -6.58 4.14 9.22
N ARG A 85 -6.41 5.23 9.99
CA ARG A 85 -6.46 5.18 11.45
C ARG A 85 -7.86 4.80 11.97
N ASN A 86 -8.91 5.37 11.39
CA ASN A 86 -10.29 5.09 11.78
C ASN A 86 -10.72 3.65 11.45
N ALA A 87 -10.20 3.09 10.37
CA ALA A 87 -10.42 1.70 9.99
C ALA A 87 -9.67 0.69 10.88
N GLY A 88 -8.70 1.15 11.69
CA GLY A 88 -7.89 0.29 12.56
C GLY A 88 -6.69 -0.34 11.86
N PHE A 89 -6.23 0.24 10.75
CA PHE A 89 -4.95 -0.15 10.16
C PHE A 89 -3.80 0.31 11.07
N PRO A 90 -2.69 -0.47 11.16
CA PRO A 90 -1.51 -0.08 11.90
C PRO A 90 -0.82 1.08 11.17
N ILE A 91 -1.12 2.30 11.62
CA ILE A 91 -0.50 3.54 11.18
C ILE A 91 -0.19 4.39 12.42
N ASP A 92 1.04 4.90 12.48
CA ASP A 92 1.61 5.65 13.61
C ASP A 92 1.85 4.85 14.90
N ILE A 93 1.67 3.53 14.88
CA ILE A 93 1.92 2.66 16.03
C ILE A 93 3.42 2.38 16.17
N HIS A 94 4.10 2.25 15.03
CA HIS A 94 5.53 2.07 14.98
C HIS A 94 6.23 3.27 14.34
N PRO A 95 7.42 3.69 14.85
CA PRO A 95 8.21 4.77 14.25
C PRO A 95 8.67 4.48 12.81
N ASN A 96 8.45 3.25 12.34
CA ASN A 96 8.87 2.74 11.04
C ASN A 96 7.70 2.40 10.10
N GLU A 97 6.44 2.65 10.48
CA GLU A 97 5.31 2.57 9.55
C GLU A 97 5.33 3.75 8.58
N TRP A 98 5.14 3.49 7.29
CA TRP A 98 5.30 4.51 6.25
C TRP A 98 4.06 4.63 5.38
N LEU A 99 3.62 5.87 5.14
CA LEU A 99 2.63 6.21 4.13
C LEU A 99 3.34 6.99 3.02
N GLU A 100 3.65 6.29 1.93
CA GLU A 100 4.31 6.80 0.74
C GLU A 100 3.28 7.15 -0.32
N MET A 101 3.24 8.42 -0.70
CA MET A 101 2.25 8.97 -1.61
C MET A 101 2.92 9.67 -2.79
N ARG A 102 2.17 9.80 -3.90
CA ARG A 102 2.56 10.64 -5.03
C ARG A 102 2.72 12.09 -4.58
N LYS A 103 3.83 12.73 -4.96
CA LYS A 103 4.06 14.15 -4.66
C LYS A 103 3.02 15.03 -5.36
N ILE A 104 2.72 16.17 -4.74
CA ILE A 104 1.85 17.20 -5.33
C ILE A 104 2.41 17.56 -6.72
N ASP A 105 1.51 17.57 -7.72
CA ASP A 105 1.78 17.90 -9.13
C ASP A 105 2.75 16.95 -9.87
N ASP A 106 3.05 15.78 -9.31
CA ASP A 106 3.81 14.74 -10.02
C ASP A 106 2.89 13.97 -10.98
N LEU A 107 3.00 14.27 -12.27
CA LEU A 107 2.15 13.72 -13.33
C LEU A 107 2.69 12.42 -13.96
N ARG A 108 3.81 11.89 -13.44
CA ARG A 108 4.40 10.66 -14.00
C ARG A 108 3.48 9.45 -13.78
N PRO A 109 3.58 8.38 -14.59
CA PRO A 109 2.83 7.15 -14.35
C PRO A 109 3.05 6.59 -12.93
N VAL A 110 2.04 5.95 -12.34
CA VAL A 110 2.11 5.47 -10.94
C VAL A 110 3.26 4.48 -10.74
N GLU A 111 3.54 3.64 -11.72
CA GLU A 111 4.65 2.66 -11.73
C GLU A 111 6.01 3.34 -11.62
N VAL A 112 6.18 4.48 -12.31
CA VAL A 112 7.43 5.26 -12.26
C VAL A 112 7.62 5.89 -10.88
N ILE A 113 6.54 6.17 -10.16
CA ILE A 113 6.59 6.74 -8.81
C ILE A 113 6.82 5.64 -7.78
N LYS A 114 6.03 4.56 -7.82
CA LYS A 114 6.19 3.39 -6.95
C LYS A 114 7.58 2.76 -7.10
N GLY A 115 8.08 2.61 -8.32
CA GLY A 115 9.43 2.10 -8.61
C GLY A 115 10.53 2.92 -7.94
N LYS A 116 10.43 4.25 -7.96
CA LYS A 116 11.41 5.11 -7.26
C LYS A 116 11.36 4.98 -5.74
N VAL A 117 10.19 4.70 -5.16
CA VAL A 117 10.07 4.40 -3.72
C VAL A 117 10.76 3.07 -3.40
N ILE A 118 10.55 2.05 -4.23
CA ILE A 118 11.19 0.74 -4.12
C ILE A 118 12.72 0.90 -4.20
N GLU A 119 13.24 1.58 -5.23
CA GLU A 119 14.68 1.86 -5.39
C GLU A 119 15.27 2.57 -4.18
N ARG A 120 14.54 3.56 -3.63
CA ARG A 120 14.96 4.28 -2.44
C ARG A 120 15.04 3.32 -1.24
N PHE A 121 14.10 2.41 -1.05
CA PHE A 121 14.20 1.43 0.04
C PHE A 121 15.31 0.42 -0.18
N MET A 122 15.48 -0.10 -1.40
CA MET A 122 16.55 -1.05 -1.71
C MET A 122 17.96 -0.46 -1.61
N SER A 123 18.10 0.86 -1.79
CA SER A 123 19.39 1.55 -1.58
C SER A 123 19.78 1.70 -0.10
N HIS A 124 18.85 1.45 0.83
CA HIS A 124 19.13 1.40 2.27
C HIS A 124 19.38 -0.06 2.69
N GLY A 125 20.64 -0.44 2.92
CA GLY A 125 21.03 -1.83 3.17
C GLY A 125 20.48 -2.48 4.44
N ASP A 126 19.77 -1.72 5.27
CA ASP A 126 19.01 -2.17 6.44
C ASP A 126 17.53 -2.46 6.13
N LYS A 127 17.09 -2.33 4.87
CA LYS A 127 15.71 -2.58 4.44
C LYS A 127 15.65 -3.71 3.42
N LEU A 128 14.68 -4.60 3.60
CA LEU A 128 14.39 -5.69 2.67
C LEU A 128 12.90 -5.69 2.37
N ILE A 129 12.53 -5.42 1.12
CA ILE A 129 11.15 -5.62 0.67
C ILE A 129 10.95 -7.11 0.44
N VAL A 130 10.04 -7.74 1.18
CA VAL A 130 9.81 -9.19 1.11
C VAL A 130 8.56 -9.55 0.31
N ALA A 131 7.59 -8.65 0.24
CA ALA A 131 6.34 -8.86 -0.48
C ALA A 131 5.70 -7.51 -0.87
N ALA A 132 4.79 -7.57 -1.84
CA ALA A 132 3.90 -6.48 -2.20
C ALA A 132 2.45 -6.99 -2.30
N VAL A 133 1.50 -6.15 -1.90
CA VAL A 133 0.05 -6.40 -2.00
C VAL A 133 -0.55 -5.24 -2.79
N ASP A 134 -1.17 -5.55 -3.92
CA ASP A 134 -1.73 -4.58 -4.88
C ASP A 134 -2.85 -5.32 -5.65
N ASP A 135 -3.85 -4.59 -6.13
CA ASP A 135 -4.99 -5.14 -6.88
C ASP A 135 -4.65 -5.35 -8.37
N ASP A 136 -3.65 -4.65 -8.90
CA ASP A 136 -3.25 -4.77 -10.31
C ASP A 136 -2.39 -6.02 -10.60
N TYR A 137 -3.08 -7.15 -10.71
CA TYR A 137 -2.52 -8.48 -10.96
C TYR A 137 -2.03 -8.77 -12.38
N SER A 138 -2.44 -7.96 -13.35
CA SER A 138 -2.25 -8.25 -14.78
C SER A 138 -1.53 -7.14 -15.53
N GLY A 139 -1.27 -6.03 -14.87
CA GLY A 139 -0.73 -4.82 -15.47
C GLY A 139 0.71 -4.49 -15.10
N THR A 140 1.02 -3.22 -15.33
CA THR A 140 2.36 -2.63 -15.24
C THR A 140 2.92 -2.62 -13.83
N ALA A 141 2.07 -2.62 -12.80
CA ALA A 141 2.51 -2.70 -11.40
C ALA A 141 3.17 -4.05 -11.09
N ARG A 142 2.60 -5.17 -11.57
CA ARG A 142 3.20 -6.50 -11.42
C ARG A 142 4.56 -6.59 -12.08
N ASP A 143 4.69 -6.15 -13.32
CA ASP A 143 5.97 -6.16 -14.06
C ASP A 143 7.04 -5.34 -13.34
N MET A 144 6.63 -4.19 -12.75
CA MET A 144 7.50 -3.38 -11.91
C MET A 144 7.99 -4.18 -10.70
N TYR A 145 7.12 -4.78 -9.89
CA TYR A 145 7.54 -5.54 -8.71
C TYR A 145 8.48 -6.72 -9.08
N LEU A 146 8.15 -7.45 -10.14
CA LEU A 146 8.99 -8.54 -10.63
C LEU A 146 10.38 -8.07 -11.09
N SER A 147 10.49 -6.86 -11.66
CA SER A 147 11.78 -6.29 -12.08
C SER A 147 12.74 -6.00 -10.92
N TYR A 148 12.22 -5.89 -9.69
CA TYR A 148 12.99 -5.70 -8.46
C TYR A 148 13.18 -7.00 -7.66
N ASP A 149 12.93 -8.17 -8.25
CA ASP A 149 12.94 -9.48 -7.59
C ASP A 149 11.98 -9.56 -6.38
N ILE A 150 10.93 -8.73 -6.37
CA ILE A 150 9.83 -8.84 -5.40
C ILE A 150 8.89 -9.92 -5.96
N ALA A 151 9.29 -11.18 -5.77
CA ALA A 151 8.69 -12.35 -6.44
C ALA A 151 7.28 -12.72 -5.96
N HIS A 152 6.72 -11.92 -5.05
CA HIS A 152 5.69 -12.29 -4.11
C HIS A 152 4.65 -11.17 -4.04
N PHE A 153 3.81 -11.18 -5.08
CA PHE A 153 2.69 -10.29 -5.26
C PHE A 153 1.40 -11.04 -4.94
N TYR A 154 0.65 -10.55 -3.96
CA TYR A 154 -0.52 -11.23 -3.45
C TYR A 154 -1.72 -10.27 -3.31
N ASP A 155 -2.89 -10.87 -3.29
CA ASP A 155 -4.16 -10.37 -2.80
C ASP A 155 -4.18 -10.77 -1.33
N PHE A 156 -5.18 -10.31 -0.62
CA PHE A 156 -5.41 -10.78 0.74
C PHE A 156 -5.92 -12.23 0.81
N SER A 157 -5.71 -13.05 -0.22
CA SER A 157 -5.97 -14.49 -0.12
C SER A 157 -5.02 -15.16 0.88
N GLY A 158 -5.39 -16.37 1.32
CA GLY A 158 -4.54 -17.17 2.20
C GLY A 158 -3.14 -17.46 1.66
N ALA A 159 -2.85 -17.22 0.38
CA ALA A 159 -1.54 -17.43 -0.23
C ALA A 159 -0.46 -16.48 0.32
N LEU A 160 -0.79 -15.21 0.59
CA LEU A 160 0.13 -14.26 1.22
C LEU A 160 0.59 -14.77 2.59
N MET A 161 -0.37 -15.19 3.40
CA MET A 161 -0.11 -15.64 4.77
C MET A 161 0.78 -16.88 4.81
N GLN A 162 0.50 -17.86 3.95
CA GLN A 162 1.34 -19.06 3.83
C GLN A 162 2.78 -18.71 3.40
N HIS A 163 2.94 -17.74 2.51
CA HIS A 163 4.26 -17.30 2.08
C HIS A 163 5.03 -16.60 3.20
N LEU A 164 4.41 -15.64 3.88
CA LEU A 164 5.02 -14.91 5.00
C LEU A 164 5.45 -15.86 6.13
N GLU A 165 4.66 -16.90 6.42
CA GLU A 165 5.02 -17.96 7.35
C GLU A 165 6.23 -18.78 6.85
N SER A 166 6.32 -19.06 5.55
CA SER A 166 7.39 -19.87 4.94
C SER A 166 8.77 -19.19 4.91
N VAL A 167 8.81 -17.86 4.85
CA VAL A 167 10.07 -17.09 4.78
C VAL A 167 10.72 -16.87 6.15
N GLY A 168 10.28 -17.60 7.17
CA GLY A 168 11.14 -17.96 8.30
C GLY A 168 11.16 -17.00 9.47
N MET A 169 10.09 -16.22 9.70
CA MET A 169 9.85 -15.66 11.03
C MET A 169 9.23 -16.72 11.93
N SER A 170 10.09 -17.49 12.61
CA SER A 170 9.66 -18.40 13.67
C SER A 170 9.05 -17.59 14.81
N ILE A 171 7.73 -17.66 14.95
CA ILE A 171 7.01 -17.13 16.12
C ILE A 171 7.32 -18.06 17.28
N TYR A 172 8.07 -17.57 18.27
CA TYR A 172 8.01 -18.16 19.60
C TYR A 172 6.75 -17.62 20.25
N LEU A 173 5.71 -18.46 20.35
CA LEU A 173 4.56 -18.21 21.23
C LEU A 173 4.99 -18.25 22.70
#